data_AF-D0LS92-F1
#
_entry.id   AF-D0LS92-F1
#
_cell.length_a   1.000
_cell.length_b   1.000
_cell.length_c   1.000
_cell.angle_alpha   90.00
_cell.angle_beta   90.00
_cell.angle_gamma   90.00
#
_symmetry.space_group_name_H-M   'P 1'
#
loop_
_entity.id
_entity.type
_entity.pdbx_description
1 polymer ?
#
loop_
_entity_poly.entity_id
_entity_poly.type
_entity_poly.pdbx_seq_one_letter_code
_entity_poly.pdbx_strand_id
1 'polypeptide(L)'
;MIFSILVALTLGLGILAGNADLLPWLGSEVGTYVLFALIFLVLFTAGGDRRTYEIVREQGVKLLWVPVAIILGNTAGLLVLAAVYDGLSVRQTLAVGSGYGYYTVASVFVQEMEGATLGAIALIANVLREVATLLLAPLVFRYLGGNACVAMGGATVSDSTLPIIAKACGKEIIPVAFVSGLLITIAVPFLLMAILG
;
A
#
# COMPACT_ATOMS: atom_id res chain seq x y z
N MET A 1 11.73 -6.77 -22.88
CA MET A 1 11.64 -8.17 -23.37
C MET A 1 12.48 -9.12 -22.53
N ILE A 2 13.81 -8.94 -22.41
CA ILE A 2 14.69 -9.80 -21.59
C ILE A 2 14.28 -9.83 -20.10
N PHE A 3 14.00 -8.66 -19.51
CA PHE A 3 13.54 -8.56 -18.12
C PHE A 3 12.24 -9.34 -17.88
N SER A 4 11.25 -9.20 -18.76
CA SER A 4 9.97 -9.90 -18.67
C SER A 4 10.13 -11.42 -18.77
N ILE A 5 11.06 -11.91 -19.61
CA ILE A 5 11.37 -13.33 -19.74
C ILE A 5 12.03 -13.86 -18.47
N LEU A 6 12.99 -13.11 -17.90
CA LEU A 6 13.64 -13.45 -16.64
C LEU A 6 12.62 -13.59 -15.51
N VAL A 7 11.69 -12.63 -15.37
CA VAL A 7 10.63 -12.68 -14.37
C VAL A 7 9.71 -13.88 -14.58
N ALA A 8 9.32 -14.17 -15.82
CA ALA A 8 8.47 -15.32 -16.12
C ALA A 8 9.17 -16.66 -15.81
N LEU A 9 10.47 -16.77 -16.11
CA LEU A 9 11.26 -17.95 -15.81
C LEU A 9 11.43 -18.16 -14.31
N THR A 10 11.77 -17.11 -13.54
CA THR A 10 11.93 -17.24 -12.09
C THR A 10 10.61 -17.59 -11.40
N LEU A 11 9.50 -17.01 -11.87
CA LEU A 11 8.16 -17.36 -11.37
C LEU A 11 7.79 -18.81 -11.70
N GLY A 12 8.02 -19.25 -12.94
CA GLY A 12 7.76 -20.62 -13.37
C GLY A 12 8.59 -21.64 -12.58
N LEU A 13 9.88 -21.37 -12.37
CA LEU A 13 10.74 -22.20 -11.53
C LEU A 13 10.26 -22.23 -10.07
N GLY A 14 9.81 -21.11 -9.52
CA GLY A 14 9.26 -21.04 -8.17
C GLY A 14 8.00 -21.90 -8.00
N ILE A 15 7.07 -21.85 -8.96
CA ILE A 15 5.84 -22.67 -8.94
C ILE A 15 6.17 -24.16 -9.04
N LEU A 16 7.08 -24.52 -9.96
CA LEU A 16 7.52 -25.91 -10.12
C LEU A 16 8.23 -26.42 -8.86
N ALA A 17 9.06 -25.59 -8.23
CA ALA A 17 9.74 -25.92 -6.98
C ALA A 17 8.78 -26.12 -5.81
N GLY A 18 7.74 -25.28 -5.70
CA GLY A 18 6.69 -25.42 -4.71
C GLY A 18 5.85 -26.70 -4.92
N ASN A 19 5.43 -26.98 -6.16
CA ASN A 19 4.64 -28.18 -6.48
C ASN A 19 5.43 -29.48 -6.33
N ALA A 20 6.73 -29.46 -6.57
CA ALA A 20 7.60 -30.62 -6.41
C ALA A 20 8.02 -30.86 -4.95
N ASP A 21 7.52 -30.04 -4.01
CA ASP A 21 7.86 -30.10 -2.58
C ASP A 21 9.38 -30.12 -2.34
N LEU A 22 10.13 -29.39 -3.19
CA LEU A 22 11.60 -29.42 -3.21
C LEU A 22 12.23 -28.75 -1.98
N LEU A 23 11.43 -28.00 -1.22
CA LEU A 23 11.87 -27.23 -0.06
C LEU A 23 10.93 -27.48 1.14
N PRO A 24 10.79 -28.72 1.61
CA PRO A 24 9.81 -29.08 2.66
C PRO A 24 10.18 -28.51 4.04
N TRP A 25 11.38 -27.96 4.20
CA TRP A 25 11.83 -27.25 5.40
C TRP A 25 11.39 -25.78 5.43
N LEU A 26 10.87 -25.23 4.31
CA LEU A 26 10.29 -23.89 4.28
C LEU A 26 8.88 -23.95 4.89
N GLY A 27 8.77 -23.55 6.16
CA GLY A 27 7.48 -23.47 6.85
C GLY A 27 6.54 -22.44 6.20
N SER A 28 5.25 -22.50 6.57
CA SER A 28 4.21 -21.57 6.07
C SER A 28 4.51 -20.08 6.30
N GLU A 29 5.36 -19.77 7.29
CA GLU A 29 5.82 -18.42 7.66
C GLU A 29 6.78 -17.78 6.63
N VAL A 30 7.31 -18.56 5.68
CA VAL A 30 8.33 -18.10 4.73
C VAL A 30 7.83 -16.96 3.85
N GLY A 31 6.55 -16.96 3.48
CA GLY A 31 5.95 -15.86 2.71
C GLY A 31 6.10 -14.52 3.42
N THR A 32 5.86 -14.50 4.74
CA THR A 32 6.00 -13.31 5.59
C THR A 32 7.45 -12.84 5.67
N TYR A 33 8.41 -13.75 5.84
CA TYR A 33 9.83 -13.38 5.85
C TYR A 33 10.32 -12.85 4.50
N VAL A 34 9.87 -13.46 3.39
CA VAL A 34 10.18 -12.98 2.04
C VAL A 34 9.57 -11.60 1.82
N LEU A 35 8.34 -11.36 2.25
CA LEU A 35 7.70 -10.05 2.21
C LEU A 35 8.56 -9.00 2.93
N PHE A 36 8.97 -9.26 4.17
CA PHE A 36 9.82 -8.34 4.92
C PHE A 36 11.18 -8.10 4.25
N ALA A 37 11.80 -9.13 3.68
CA ALA A 37 13.04 -8.98 2.92
C ALA A 37 12.85 -8.11 1.67
N LEU A 38 11.74 -8.28 0.95
CA LEU A 38 11.41 -7.46 -0.22
C LEU A 38 11.16 -5.99 0.18
N ILE A 39 10.42 -5.74 1.26
CA ILE A 39 10.23 -4.39 1.80
C ILE A 39 11.58 -3.78 2.16
N PHE A 40 12.46 -4.51 2.86
CA PHE A 40 13.81 -4.04 3.18
C PHE A 40 14.61 -3.66 1.91
N LEU A 41 14.53 -4.46 0.86
CA LEU A 41 15.25 -4.21 -0.38
C LEU A 41 14.70 -2.97 -1.13
N VAL A 42 13.38 -2.78 -1.12
CA VAL A 42 12.73 -1.57 -1.64
C VAL A 42 13.19 -0.35 -0.85
N LEU A 43 13.29 -0.43 0.47
CA LEU A 43 13.77 0.67 1.31
C LEU A 43 15.24 0.97 1.11
N PHE A 44 16.07 -0.06 0.99
CA PHE A 44 17.49 0.08 0.71
C PHE A 44 17.74 0.77 -0.64
N THR A 45 16.99 0.39 -1.67
CA THR A 45 17.10 1.00 -3.00
C THR A 45 16.54 2.42 -3.02
N ALA A 46 15.42 2.70 -2.34
CA ALA A 46 14.88 4.05 -2.19
C ALA A 46 15.81 4.98 -1.39
N GLY A 47 16.46 4.49 -0.35
CA GLY A 47 17.43 5.25 0.45
C GLY A 47 18.73 5.59 -0.30
N GLY A 48 19.09 4.80 -1.31
CA GLY A 48 20.25 5.05 -2.17
C GLY A 48 20.03 6.12 -3.25
N ASP A 49 18.79 6.53 -3.50
CA ASP A 49 18.46 7.54 -4.51
C ASP A 49 18.74 8.96 -3.96
N ARG A 50 19.72 9.64 -4.56
CA ARG A 50 20.11 11.01 -4.17
C ARG A 50 18.94 11.98 -4.23
N ARG A 51 18.01 11.79 -5.17
CA ARG A 51 16.86 12.68 -5.34
C ARG A 51 15.87 12.54 -4.18
N THR A 52 15.60 11.32 -3.74
CA THR A 52 14.79 11.05 -2.54
C THR A 52 15.43 11.66 -1.29
N TYR A 53 16.76 11.56 -1.15
CA TYR A 53 17.49 12.18 -0.05
C TYR A 53 17.42 13.72 -0.07
N GLU A 54 17.61 14.35 -1.23
CA GLU A 54 17.53 15.80 -1.42
C GLU A 54 16.14 16.33 -1.07
N ILE A 55 15.08 15.65 -1.52
CA ILE A 55 13.69 15.96 -1.18
C ILE A 55 13.45 15.98 0.34
N VAL A 56 13.88 14.93 1.03
CA VAL A 56 13.69 14.81 2.49
C VAL A 56 14.50 15.87 3.22
N ARG A 57 15.68 16.21 2.71
CA ARG A 57 16.54 17.25 3.28
C ARG A 57 15.96 18.66 3.09
N GLU A 58 15.37 18.96 1.94
CA GLU A 58 14.82 20.28 1.62
C GLU A 58 13.49 20.56 2.33
N GLN A 59 12.59 19.57 2.41
CA GLN A 59 11.28 19.74 3.06
C GLN A 59 11.28 19.34 4.54
N GLY A 60 12.31 18.62 4.98
CA GLY A 60 12.54 18.23 6.37
C GLY A 60 11.48 17.28 6.94
N VAL A 61 11.45 17.18 8.27
CA VAL A 61 10.53 16.32 9.05
C VAL A 61 9.06 16.62 8.77
N LYS A 62 8.75 17.80 8.22
CA LYS A 62 7.37 18.20 7.89
C LYS A 62 6.71 17.25 6.89
N LEU A 63 7.51 16.61 6.04
CA LEU A 63 7.04 15.62 5.06
C LEU A 63 6.40 14.39 5.73
N LEU A 64 6.81 14.06 6.96
CA LEU A 64 6.28 12.92 7.72
C LEU A 64 4.87 13.17 8.27
N TRP A 65 4.43 14.43 8.36
CA TRP A 65 3.08 14.72 8.85
C TRP A 65 2.00 14.26 7.88
N VAL A 66 2.29 14.24 6.58
CA VAL A 66 1.33 13.81 5.55
C VAL A 66 0.92 12.34 5.74
N PRO A 67 1.83 11.35 5.75
CA PRO A 67 1.43 9.95 5.96
C PRO A 67 0.79 9.72 7.33
N VAL A 68 1.22 10.42 8.38
CA VAL A 68 0.58 10.34 9.70
C VAL A 68 -0.87 10.84 9.66
N ALA A 69 -1.11 11.99 9.04
CA ALA A 69 -2.46 12.52 8.87
C ALA A 69 -3.34 11.60 8.01
N ILE A 70 -2.77 10.94 6.99
CA ILE A 70 -3.47 9.96 6.16
C ILE A 70 -3.89 8.75 6.99
N ILE A 71 -2.99 8.19 7.80
CA ILE A 71 -3.29 7.04 8.66
C ILE A 71 -4.38 7.40 9.67
N LEU A 72 -4.21 8.52 10.39
CA LEU A 72 -5.19 8.97 11.38
C LEU A 72 -6.56 9.27 10.75
N GLY A 73 -6.58 9.97 9.61
CA GLY A 73 -7.81 10.29 8.89
C GLY A 73 -8.53 9.06 8.34
N ASN A 74 -7.78 8.10 7.78
CA ASN A 74 -8.33 6.84 7.32
C ASN A 74 -8.91 6.02 8.48
N THR A 75 -8.17 5.86 9.58
CA THR A 75 -8.65 5.16 10.77
C THR A 75 -9.91 5.82 11.33
N ALA A 76 -9.92 7.15 11.45
CA ALA A 76 -11.11 7.88 11.90
C ALA A 76 -12.31 7.65 10.97
N GLY A 77 -12.11 7.72 9.65
CA GLY A 77 -13.17 7.45 8.67
C GLY A 77 -13.72 6.02 8.75
N LEU A 78 -12.84 5.04 8.98
CA LEU A 78 -13.24 3.64 9.16
C LEU A 78 -13.96 3.39 10.48
N LEU A 79 -13.59 4.08 11.57
CA LEU A 79 -14.32 4.02 12.83
C LEU A 79 -15.74 4.60 12.70
N VAL A 80 -15.88 5.71 11.96
CA VAL A 80 -17.20 6.27 11.63
C VAL A 80 -18.00 5.28 10.78
N LEU A 81 -17.38 4.67 9.77
CA LEU A 81 -18.03 3.64 8.95
C LEU A 81 -18.50 2.46 9.80
N ALA A 82 -17.64 1.95 10.69
CA ALA A 82 -17.97 0.84 11.59
C ALA A 82 -19.09 1.18 12.59
N ALA A 83 -19.27 2.47 12.93
CA ALA A 83 -20.36 2.92 13.79
C ALA A 83 -21.71 3.06 13.06
N VAL A 84 -21.69 3.24 11.74
CA VAL A 84 -22.89 3.42 10.90
C VAL A 84 -23.30 2.12 10.22
N TYR A 85 -22.36 1.21 9.97
CA TYR A 85 -22.56 -0.04 9.26
C TYR A 85 -22.33 -1.24 10.19
N ASP A 86 -23.42 -1.92 10.56
CA ASP A 86 -23.40 -3.08 11.48
C ASP A 86 -22.99 -4.41 10.81
N GLY A 87 -22.73 -4.41 9.50
CA GLY A 87 -22.47 -5.65 8.75
C GLY A 87 -21.09 -6.26 8.97
N LEU A 88 -20.15 -5.53 9.59
CA LEU A 88 -18.80 -5.98 9.92
C LEU A 88 -18.42 -5.50 11.32
N SER A 89 -17.61 -6.28 12.04
CA SER A 89 -17.05 -5.79 13.30
C SER A 89 -16.12 -4.60 13.06
N VAL A 90 -15.86 -3.80 14.09
CA VAL A 90 -14.91 -2.68 14.04
C VAL A 90 -13.53 -3.17 13.56
N ARG A 91 -13.09 -4.32 14.06
CA ARG A 91 -11.82 -4.95 13.68
C ARG A 91 -11.77 -5.27 12.18
N GLN A 92 -12.81 -5.91 11.66
CA GLN A 92 -12.89 -6.30 10.25
C GLN A 92 -12.97 -5.08 9.33
N THR A 93 -13.74 -4.06 9.71
CA THR A 93 -13.84 -2.80 8.97
C THR A 93 -12.48 -2.10 8.89
N LEU A 94 -11.76 -2.04 10.01
CA LEU A 94 -10.41 -1.48 10.06
C LEU A 94 -9.43 -2.30 9.20
N ALA A 95 -9.47 -3.62 9.28
CA ALA A 95 -8.57 -4.50 8.54
C ALA A 95 -8.76 -4.36 7.01
N VAL A 96 -10.00 -4.41 6.53
CA VAL A 96 -10.35 -4.23 5.12
C VAL A 96 -9.91 -2.86 4.59
N GLY A 97 -10.15 -1.81 5.36
CA GLY A 97 -9.89 -0.42 4.95
C GLY A 97 -8.44 0.05 5.11
N SER A 98 -7.63 -0.63 5.92
CA SER A 98 -6.23 -0.28 6.22
C SER A 98 -5.23 -0.86 5.22
N GLY A 99 -5.70 -1.31 4.05
CA GLY A 99 -4.80 -1.68 2.95
C GLY A 99 -4.19 -0.49 2.23
N TYR A 100 -4.77 0.72 2.35
CA TYR A 100 -4.30 1.95 1.69
C TYR A 100 -4.00 1.80 0.18
N GLY A 101 -4.74 0.94 -0.52
CA GLY A 101 -4.48 0.66 -1.94
C GLY A 101 -3.42 -0.42 -2.19
N TYR A 102 -2.68 -0.88 -1.17
CA TYR A 102 -1.79 -2.05 -1.26
C TYR A 102 -2.61 -3.36 -1.21
N TYR A 103 -3.47 -3.54 -2.22
CA TYR A 103 -4.51 -4.56 -2.24
C TYR A 103 -3.96 -5.99 -2.23
N THR A 104 -2.78 -6.24 -2.82
CA THR A 104 -2.18 -7.59 -2.86
C THR A 104 -1.75 -8.09 -1.49
N VAL A 105 -1.18 -7.22 -0.65
CA VAL A 105 -0.78 -7.59 0.72
C VAL A 105 -1.99 -7.57 1.63
N ALA A 106 -2.83 -6.54 1.54
CA ALA A 106 -4.00 -6.42 2.39
C ALA A 106 -4.97 -7.59 2.24
N SER A 107 -5.23 -8.05 1.01
CA SER A 107 -6.15 -9.17 0.78
C SER A 107 -5.61 -10.48 1.35
N VAL A 108 -4.31 -10.74 1.24
CA VAL A 108 -3.69 -11.98 1.75
C VAL A 108 -3.73 -12.01 3.28
N PHE A 109 -3.30 -10.94 3.94
CA PHE A 109 -3.34 -10.84 5.41
C PHE A 109 -4.77 -10.98 5.95
N VAL A 110 -5.73 -10.27 5.38
CA VAL A 110 -7.14 -10.35 5.82
C VAL A 110 -7.71 -11.74 5.54
N GLN A 111 -7.38 -12.35 4.40
CA GLN A 111 -7.84 -13.69 4.07
C GLN A 111 -7.33 -14.75 5.05
N GLU A 112 -6.05 -14.69 5.40
CA GLU A 112 -5.43 -15.67 6.31
C GLU A 112 -6.02 -15.60 7.72
N MET A 113 -6.38 -14.40 8.19
CA MET A 113 -6.82 -14.20 9.58
C MET A 113 -8.34 -14.18 9.76
N GLU A 114 -9.09 -13.72 8.76
CA GLU A 114 -10.54 -13.50 8.85
C GLU A 114 -11.34 -14.27 7.76
N GLY A 115 -10.65 -14.95 6.83
CA GLY A 115 -11.25 -15.83 5.83
C GLY A 115 -11.41 -15.23 4.43
N ALA A 116 -11.66 -16.11 3.45
CA ALA A 116 -11.68 -15.78 2.02
C ALA A 116 -12.66 -14.67 1.62
N THR A 117 -13.84 -14.62 2.24
CA THR A 117 -14.83 -13.58 1.94
C THR A 117 -14.32 -12.18 2.28
N LEU A 118 -13.69 -12.02 3.45
CA LEU A 118 -13.13 -10.73 3.87
C LEU A 118 -11.88 -10.36 3.09
N GLY A 119 -11.06 -11.35 2.73
CA GLY A 119 -9.95 -11.16 1.79
C GLY A 119 -10.40 -10.59 0.44
N ALA A 120 -11.49 -11.12 -0.13
CA ALA A 120 -12.05 -10.62 -1.38
C ALA A 120 -12.62 -9.20 -1.23
N ILE A 121 -13.28 -8.89 -0.12
CA ILE A 121 -13.76 -7.53 0.18
C ILE A 121 -12.58 -6.57 0.29
N ALA A 122 -11.50 -6.95 1.00
CA ALA A 122 -10.28 -6.16 1.11
C ALA A 122 -9.62 -5.89 -0.25
N LEU A 123 -9.56 -6.90 -1.13
CA LEU A 123 -9.06 -6.75 -2.49
C LEU A 123 -9.88 -5.71 -3.25
N ILE A 124 -11.21 -5.91 -3.33
CA ILE A 124 -12.11 -5.04 -4.10
C ILE A 124 -12.10 -3.62 -3.54
N ALA A 125 -12.17 -3.44 -2.22
CA ALA A 125 -12.18 -2.12 -1.60
C ALA A 125 -10.90 -1.32 -1.93
N ASN A 126 -9.73 -1.96 -1.87
CA ASN A 126 -8.46 -1.29 -2.13
C ASN A 126 -8.22 -1.04 -3.64
N VAL A 127 -8.66 -1.95 -4.52
CA VAL A 127 -8.67 -1.71 -5.98
C VAL A 127 -9.61 -0.55 -6.32
N LEU A 128 -10.80 -0.51 -5.73
CA LEU A 128 -11.74 0.60 -5.95
C LEU A 128 -11.19 1.93 -5.44
N ARG A 129 -10.46 1.96 -4.32
CA ARG A 129 -9.74 3.15 -3.86
C ARG A 129 -8.72 3.62 -4.89
N GLU A 130 -7.94 2.73 -5.48
CA GLU A 130 -6.97 3.08 -6.51
C GLU A 130 -7.65 3.63 -7.77
N VAL A 131 -8.69 2.95 -8.26
CA VAL A 131 -9.48 3.41 -9.41
C VAL A 131 -10.12 4.77 -9.14
N ALA A 132 -10.69 4.97 -7.95
CA ALA A 132 -11.24 6.25 -7.53
C ALA A 132 -10.17 7.35 -7.53
N THR A 133 -8.95 7.04 -7.07
CA THR A 133 -7.82 7.98 -7.11
C THR A 133 -7.48 8.38 -8.55
N LEU A 134 -7.35 7.40 -9.46
CA LEU A 134 -7.01 7.65 -10.86
C LEU A 134 -8.05 8.53 -11.56
N LEU A 135 -9.34 8.34 -11.24
CA LEU A 135 -10.44 9.08 -11.87
C LEU A 135 -10.69 10.44 -11.23
N LEU A 136 -10.60 10.52 -9.90
CA LEU A 136 -11.05 11.69 -9.14
C LEU A 136 -9.91 12.64 -8.73
N ALA A 137 -8.64 12.26 -8.89
CA ALA A 137 -7.51 13.13 -8.53
C ALA A 137 -7.60 14.57 -9.08
N PRO A 138 -8.00 14.82 -10.35
CA PRO A 138 -8.15 16.19 -10.84
C PRO A 138 -9.25 16.98 -10.12
N LEU A 139 -10.35 16.30 -9.76
CA LEU A 139 -11.47 16.90 -9.06
C LEU A 139 -11.10 17.21 -7.60
N VAL A 140 -10.46 16.26 -6.94
CA VAL A 140 -10.00 16.38 -5.55
C VAL A 140 -8.98 17.50 -5.43
N PHE A 141 -8.06 17.61 -6.38
CA PHE A 141 -7.08 18.69 -6.39
C PHE A 141 -7.75 20.07 -6.42
N ARG A 142 -8.80 20.22 -7.24
CA ARG A 142 -9.53 21.49 -7.38
C ARG A 142 -10.20 21.96 -6.09
N TYR A 143 -10.69 21.04 -5.26
CA TYR A 143 -11.45 21.39 -4.04
C TYR A 143 -10.65 21.27 -2.75
N LEU A 144 -9.70 20.33 -2.69
CA LEU A 144 -9.02 19.93 -1.45
C LEU A 144 -7.48 20.03 -1.55
N GLY A 145 -6.93 20.28 -2.74
CA GLY A 145 -5.50 20.47 -2.96
C GLY A 145 -4.68 19.18 -3.08
N GLY A 146 -3.37 19.34 -3.27
CA GLY A 146 -2.47 18.22 -3.62
C GLY A 146 -2.33 17.15 -2.53
N ASN A 147 -2.28 17.56 -1.26
CA ASN A 147 -2.15 16.61 -0.14
C ASN A 147 -3.37 15.69 -0.01
N ALA A 148 -4.56 16.16 -0.40
CA ALA A 148 -5.77 15.33 -0.42
C ALA A 148 -5.71 14.26 -1.52
N CYS A 149 -5.09 14.56 -2.67
CA CYS A 149 -4.86 13.57 -3.71
C CYS A 149 -3.86 12.50 -3.27
N VAL A 150 -2.80 12.91 -2.53
CA VAL A 150 -1.85 11.97 -1.92
C VAL A 150 -2.57 11.08 -0.89
N ALA A 151 -3.44 11.67 -0.06
CA ALA A 151 -4.23 10.93 0.91
C ALA A 151 -5.19 9.92 0.28
N MET A 152 -5.80 10.28 -0.85
CA MET A 152 -6.74 9.42 -1.56
C MET A 152 -6.08 8.14 -2.10
N GLY A 153 -4.88 8.27 -2.68
CA GLY A 153 -4.17 7.10 -3.23
C GLY A 153 -3.42 6.27 -2.18
N GLY A 154 -3.06 6.83 -1.03
CA GLY A 154 -2.39 6.07 0.03
C GLY A 154 -1.04 5.49 -0.43
N ALA A 155 -0.88 4.17 -0.41
CA ALA A 155 0.33 3.48 -0.85
C ALA A 155 0.59 3.63 -2.36
N THR A 156 -0.47 3.71 -3.18
CA THR A 156 -0.34 3.66 -4.64
C THR A 156 0.22 4.95 -5.25
N VAL A 157 0.43 5.98 -4.42
CA VAL A 157 0.93 7.30 -4.85
C VAL A 157 2.44 7.32 -5.07
N SER A 158 3.15 6.25 -4.68
CA SER A 158 4.55 6.04 -5.04
C SER A 158 4.74 5.25 -6.34
N ASP A 159 3.71 4.59 -6.87
CA ASP A 159 3.80 3.72 -8.05
C ASP A 159 2.75 4.04 -9.14
N SER A 160 1.57 3.42 -9.09
CA SER A 160 0.58 3.39 -10.18
C SER A 160 -0.17 4.70 -10.34
N THR A 161 -0.44 5.40 -9.24
CA THR A 161 -1.20 6.67 -9.25
C THR A 161 -0.31 7.90 -9.32
N LEU A 162 1.02 7.75 -9.15
CA LEU A 162 1.98 8.85 -9.17
C LEU A 162 1.93 9.68 -10.47
N PRO A 163 1.88 9.08 -11.70
CA PRO A 163 1.85 9.86 -12.93
C PRO A 163 0.58 10.71 -13.07
N ILE A 164 -0.56 10.20 -12.59
CA ILE A 164 -1.83 10.92 -12.60
C ILE A 164 -1.81 12.05 -11.58
N ILE A 165 -1.34 11.80 -10.37
CA ILE A 165 -1.21 12.82 -9.32
C ILE A 165 -0.27 13.94 -9.79
N ALA A 166 0.88 13.59 -10.39
CA ALA A 166 1.82 14.56 -10.95
C ALA A 166 1.19 15.44 -12.05
N LYS A 167 0.36 14.82 -12.91
CA LYS A 167 -0.34 15.52 -14.00
C LYS A 167 -1.46 16.41 -13.48
N ALA A 168 -2.22 15.95 -12.48
CA ALA A 168 -3.38 16.64 -11.93
C ALA A 168 -3.01 17.76 -10.95
N CYS A 169 -2.02 17.51 -10.08
CA CYS A 169 -1.69 18.37 -8.93
C CYS A 169 -0.40 19.17 -9.13
N GLY A 170 0.32 18.95 -10.23
CA GLY A 170 1.61 19.58 -10.51
C GLY A 170 2.81 18.76 -10.01
N LYS A 171 3.99 19.06 -10.56
CA LYS A 171 5.22 18.31 -10.26
C LYS A 171 5.76 18.53 -8.85
N GLU A 172 5.34 19.61 -8.19
CA GLU A 172 5.76 19.98 -6.84
C GLU A 172 5.27 18.99 -5.77
N ILE A 173 4.19 18.23 -6.03
CA ILE A 173 3.66 17.23 -5.10
C ILE A 173 4.38 15.88 -5.19
N ILE A 174 5.09 15.60 -6.30
CA ILE A 174 5.78 14.32 -6.56
C ILE A 174 6.65 13.90 -5.38
N PRO A 175 7.49 14.78 -4.79
CA PRO A 175 8.32 14.45 -3.65
C PRO A 175 7.51 13.97 -2.43
N VAL A 176 6.43 14.70 -2.10
CA VAL A 176 5.54 14.40 -0.98
C VAL A 176 4.80 13.08 -1.23
N ALA A 177 4.28 12.90 -2.44
CA ALA A 177 3.58 11.69 -2.86
C ALA A 177 4.50 10.46 -2.73
N PHE A 178 5.69 10.52 -3.32
CA PHE A 178 6.62 9.39 -3.30
C PHE A 178 6.97 8.96 -1.88
N VAL A 179 7.36 9.89 -1.00
CA VAL A 179 7.74 9.55 0.38
C VAL A 179 6.52 9.11 1.20
N SER A 180 5.36 9.74 1.03
CA SER A 180 4.14 9.33 1.75
C SER A 180 3.70 7.93 1.34
N GLY A 181 3.70 7.63 0.02
CA GLY A 181 3.36 6.32 -0.50
C GLY A 181 4.31 5.24 0.00
N LEU A 182 5.62 5.53 0.01
CA LEU A 182 6.62 4.62 0.55
C LEU A 182 6.38 4.34 2.05
N LEU A 183 6.19 5.38 2.86
CA LEU A 183 5.98 5.23 4.31
C LEU A 183 4.67 4.48 4.62
N ILE A 184 3.61 4.75 3.87
CA ILE A 184 2.34 4.01 4.01
C ILE A 184 2.52 2.55 3.59
N THR A 185 3.25 2.28 2.50
CA THR A 185 3.56 0.92 2.04
C THR A 185 4.29 0.12 3.11
N ILE A 186 5.25 0.74 3.81
CA ILE A 186 5.92 0.13 4.96
C ILE A 186 4.93 -0.09 6.10
N ALA A 187 4.09 0.89 6.40
CA ALA A 187 3.19 0.85 7.54
C ALA A 187 2.08 -0.21 7.40
N VAL A 188 1.59 -0.48 6.19
CA VAL A 188 0.43 -1.37 5.95
C VAL A 188 0.57 -2.74 6.60
N PRO A 189 1.64 -3.53 6.39
CA PRO A 189 1.80 -4.82 7.06
C PRO A 189 1.76 -4.72 8.60
N PHE A 190 2.42 -3.71 9.19
CA PHE A 190 2.44 -3.52 10.65
C PHE A 190 1.06 -3.10 11.18
N LEU A 191 0.35 -2.24 10.46
CA LEU A 191 -1.00 -1.81 10.81
C LEU A 191 -1.97 -3.00 10.76
N LEU A 192 -1.93 -3.80 9.70
CA LEU A 192 -2.76 -4.99 9.58
C LEU A 192 -2.46 -6.00 10.68
N MET A 193 -1.18 -6.23 10.98
CA MET A 193 -0.76 -7.13 12.06
C MET A 193 -1.18 -6.59 13.44
N ALA A 194 -1.16 -5.27 13.65
CA ALA A 194 -1.65 -4.67 14.90
C ALA A 194 -3.17 -4.70 15.05
N ILE A 195 -3.92 -4.71 13.93
CA ILE A 195 -5.38 -4.78 13.93
C ILE A 195 -5.86 -6.23 14.08
N LEU A 196 -5.21 -7.17 13.38
CA LEU A 196 -5.62 -8.57 13.25
C LEU A 196 -4.88 -9.54 14.18
N GLY A 197 -3.72 -9.15 14.72
CA GLY A 197 -3.05 -9.84 15.83
C GLY A 197 -3.83 -9.69 17.13
#